data_AF-A0A7S3M0L1-F1
#
_entry.id   AF-A0A7S3M0L1-F1
#
_cell.length_a   1.000
_cell.length_b   1.000
_cell.length_c   1.000
_cell.angle_alpha   90.00
_cell.angle_beta   90.00
_cell.angle_gamma   90.00
#
_symmetry.space_group_name_H-M   'P 1'
#
loop_
_entity.id
_entity.type
_entity.pdbx_description
1 polymer ?
#
loop_
_entity_poly.entity_id
_entity_poly.type
_entity_poly.pdbx_seq_one_letter_code
_entity_poly.pdbx_strand_id
1 'polypeptide(L)'
;AQASPAGMGELRALPMQVADAERFRYRVEDQARGLTKRSVQQYRARELQLEALNSEKLKEYFEDHPEERKLLQRTQRSLKEGKSIRSNLKHVPSYLVPEQLFAASTPVQQAVR
;
A
#
# COMPACT_ATOMS: atom_id res chain seq x y z
N ALA A 1 -10.11 46.13 -1.47
CA ALA A 1 -10.40 45.41 -2.73
C ALA A 1 -9.06 44.98 -3.31
N GLN A 2 -8.74 43.72 -3.47
CA GLN A 2 -9.50 42.72 -4.21
C GLN A 2 -9.43 41.36 -3.51
N ALA A 3 -10.56 40.68 -3.47
CA ALA A 3 -10.68 39.27 -3.13
C ALA A 3 -11.06 38.50 -4.41
N SER A 4 -10.65 37.23 -4.44
CA SER A 4 -11.17 36.13 -5.27
C SER A 4 -10.49 35.89 -6.64
N PRO A 5 -10.65 34.69 -7.25
CA PRO A 5 -10.39 33.34 -6.72
C PRO A 5 -9.74 32.42 -7.79
N ALA A 6 -8.66 31.71 -7.49
CA ALA A 6 -8.18 30.61 -8.34
C ALA A 6 -7.92 29.41 -7.43
N GLY A 7 -8.62 28.28 -7.52
CA GLY A 7 -9.13 27.63 -8.73
C GLY A 7 -8.36 26.33 -8.83
N MET A 8 -9.05 25.21 -8.58
CA MET A 8 -8.63 23.81 -8.82
C MET A 8 -7.17 23.57 -9.21
N GLY A 9 -6.37 23.04 -8.28
CA GLY A 9 -5.29 22.09 -8.56
C GLY A 9 -4.36 22.45 -9.72
N GLU A 10 -3.67 23.59 -9.66
CA GLU A 10 -2.49 23.79 -10.50
C GLU A 10 -1.47 22.68 -10.19
N LEU A 11 -1.19 21.84 -11.18
CA LEU A 11 -0.22 20.76 -11.08
C LEU A 11 1.17 21.36 -10.93
N ARG A 12 1.66 21.45 -9.68
CA ARG A 12 3.02 21.85 -9.39
C ARG A 12 3.99 20.77 -9.87
N ALA A 13 5.00 21.16 -10.63
CA ALA A 13 6.07 20.27 -11.03
C ALA A 13 6.76 19.68 -9.79
N LEU A 14 6.86 18.35 -9.74
CA LEU A 14 7.58 17.65 -8.68
C LEU A 14 9.08 17.95 -8.85
N PRO A 15 9.78 18.50 -7.83
CA PRO A 15 11.20 18.79 -7.90
C PRO A 15 12.03 17.51 -7.73
N MET A 16 11.81 16.53 -8.61
CA MET A 16 12.45 15.22 -8.60
C MET A 16 12.85 14.86 -10.03
N GLN A 17 14.08 14.40 -10.19
CA GLN A 17 14.56 13.88 -11.47
C GLN A 17 14.32 12.37 -11.53
N VAL A 18 14.21 11.81 -12.73
CA VAL A 18 14.08 10.35 -12.92
C VAL A 18 15.29 9.61 -12.32
N ALA A 19 16.48 10.21 -12.39
CA ALA A 19 17.70 9.67 -11.79
C ALA A 19 17.61 9.49 -10.26
N ASP A 20 16.77 10.29 -9.58
CA ASP A 20 16.57 10.16 -8.13
C ASP A 20 15.83 8.87 -7.77
N ALA A 21 14.98 8.37 -8.68
CA ALA A 21 14.24 7.12 -8.49
C ALA A 21 15.16 5.89 -8.53
N GLU A 22 16.30 5.95 -9.25
CA GLU A 22 17.28 4.84 -9.33
C GLU A 22 17.85 4.46 -7.96
N ARG A 23 17.87 5.40 -7.00
CA ARG A 23 18.31 5.13 -5.62
C ARG A 23 17.45 4.07 -4.93
N PHE A 24 16.18 3.94 -5.33
CA PHE A 24 15.27 2.92 -4.80
C PHE A 24 15.42 1.55 -5.47
N ARG A 25 16.21 1.43 -6.54
CA ARG A 25 16.28 0.22 -7.37
C ARG A 25 16.52 -1.04 -6.54
N TYR A 26 17.56 -1.06 -5.70
CA TYR A 26 17.87 -2.22 -4.87
C TYR A 26 16.72 -2.60 -3.93
N ARG A 27 15.95 -1.62 -3.45
CA ARG A 27 14.86 -1.83 -2.52
C ARG A 27 13.65 -2.45 -3.22
N VAL A 28 13.36 -1.98 -4.44
CA VAL A 28 12.31 -2.54 -5.30
C VAL A 28 12.68 -3.95 -5.73
N GLU A 29 13.92 -4.18 -6.18
CA GLU A 29 14.41 -5.50 -6.55
C GLU A 29 14.31 -6.51 -5.41
N ASP A 30 14.70 -6.09 -4.20
CA ASP A 30 14.64 -6.93 -3.01
C ASP A 30 13.19 -7.23 -2.60
N GLN A 31 12.23 -6.32 -2.83
CA GLN A 31 10.81 -6.63 -2.69
C GLN A 31 10.31 -7.57 -3.78
N ALA A 32 10.69 -7.34 -5.03
CA ALA A 32 10.26 -8.15 -6.17
C ALA A 32 10.67 -9.61 -5.99
N ARG A 33 11.85 -9.89 -5.42
CA ARG A 33 12.31 -11.25 -5.08
C ARG A 33 11.40 -11.95 -4.06
N GLY A 34 10.75 -11.20 -3.18
CA GLY A 34 9.79 -11.75 -2.21
C GLY A 34 8.43 -12.09 -2.84
N LEU A 35 8.12 -11.58 -4.03
CA LEU A 35 6.86 -11.81 -4.72
C LEU A 35 6.96 -13.07 -5.59
N THR A 36 6.28 -14.14 -5.16
CA THR A 36 6.28 -15.42 -5.87
C THR A 36 4.91 -15.69 -6.50
N LYS A 37 4.85 -16.54 -7.53
CA LYS A 37 3.56 -16.97 -8.10
C LYS A 37 2.62 -17.56 -7.04
N ARG A 38 3.18 -18.29 -6.08
CA ARG A 38 2.44 -18.86 -4.95
C ARG A 38 1.85 -17.79 -4.05
N SER A 39 2.61 -16.73 -3.72
CA SER A 39 2.07 -15.63 -2.92
C SER A 39 0.95 -14.92 -3.69
N VAL A 40 1.11 -14.68 -4.99
CA VAL A 40 0.05 -14.07 -5.83
C VAL A 40 -1.23 -14.91 -5.82
N GLN A 41 -1.13 -16.23 -6.05
CA GLN A 41 -2.29 -17.12 -6.02
C GLN A 41 -2.99 -17.12 -4.66
N GLN A 42 -2.21 -17.16 -3.58
CA GLN A 42 -2.74 -17.08 -2.22
C GLN A 42 -3.46 -15.74 -1.96
N TYR A 43 -2.87 -14.62 -2.35
CA TYR A 43 -3.51 -13.30 -2.22
C TYR A 43 -4.80 -13.21 -3.01
N ARG A 44 -4.85 -13.74 -4.24
CA ARG A 44 -6.09 -13.80 -5.04
C ARG A 44 -7.16 -14.66 -4.40
N ALA A 45 -6.79 -15.82 -3.86
CA ALA A 45 -7.75 -16.67 -3.14
C ALA A 45 -8.32 -15.94 -1.92
N ARG A 46 -7.49 -15.20 -1.17
CA ARG A 46 -7.94 -14.37 -0.03
C ARG A 46 -8.92 -13.28 -0.45
N GLU A 47 -8.61 -12.59 -1.54
CA GLU A 47 -9.42 -11.51 -2.09
C GLU A 47 -10.81 -12.02 -2.46
N LEU A 48 -10.89 -13.13 -3.18
CA LEU A 48 -12.16 -13.79 -3.52
C LEU A 48 -12.93 -14.26 -2.28
N GLN A 49 -12.25 -14.78 -1.25
CA GLN A 49 -12.88 -15.17 0.00
C GLN A 49 -13.48 -13.97 0.75
N LEU A 50 -12.79 -12.82 0.75
CA LEU A 50 -13.29 -11.58 1.34
C LEU A 50 -14.49 -11.04 0.56
N GLU A 51 -14.42 -11.07 -0.77
CA GLU A 51 -15.52 -10.67 -1.62
C GLU A 51 -16.75 -11.56 -1.40
N ALA A 52 -16.57 -12.87 -1.30
CA ALA A 52 -17.64 -13.81 -0.99
C ALA A 52 -18.29 -13.53 0.37
N LEU A 53 -17.51 -13.20 1.41
CA LEU A 53 -18.03 -12.85 2.73
C LEU A 53 -18.80 -11.53 2.75
N ASN A 54 -18.45 -10.59 1.86
CA ASN A 54 -19.08 -9.27 1.77
C ASN A 54 -20.21 -9.22 0.73
N SER A 55 -20.34 -10.24 -0.12
CA SER A 55 -21.34 -10.34 -1.18
C SER A 55 -22.76 -10.41 -0.62
N GLU A 56 -23.64 -9.55 -1.11
CA GLU A 56 -25.06 -9.55 -0.70
C GLU A 56 -25.79 -10.84 -1.12
N LYS A 57 -25.43 -11.39 -2.28
CA LYS A 57 -26.05 -12.60 -2.84
C LYS A 57 -25.77 -13.87 -2.01
N LEU A 58 -24.65 -13.88 -1.28
CA LEU A 58 -24.25 -15.01 -0.45
C LEU A 58 -24.69 -14.85 1.01
N LYS A 59 -25.28 -13.70 1.40
CA LYS A 59 -25.72 -13.47 2.78
C LYS A 59 -26.78 -14.49 3.19
N GLU A 60 -27.83 -14.66 2.39
CA GLU A 60 -28.93 -15.60 2.64
C GLU A 60 -28.39 -17.04 2.78
N TYR A 61 -27.52 -17.47 1.85
CA TYR A 61 -26.88 -18.79 1.91
C TYR A 61 -26.10 -19.02 3.21
N PHE A 62 -25.36 -18.01 3.68
CA PHE A 62 -24.58 -18.10 4.91
C PHE A 62 -25.41 -17.94 6.20
N GLU A 63 -26.64 -17.42 6.11
CA GLU A 63 -27.60 -17.46 7.22
C GLU A 63 -28.09 -18.90 7.45
N ASP A 64 -28.37 -19.63 6.37
CA ASP A 64 -28.73 -21.05 6.43
C ASP A 64 -27.54 -21.96 6.79
N HIS A 65 -26.31 -21.56 6.42
CA HIS A 65 -25.08 -22.35 6.60
C HIS A 65 -24.01 -21.60 7.42
N PRO A 66 -24.22 -21.40 8.74
CA PRO A 66 -23.32 -20.63 9.57
C PRO A 66 -21.92 -21.27 9.72
N GLU A 67 -21.82 -22.59 9.62
CA GLU A 67 -20.55 -23.31 9.71
C GLU A 67 -19.63 -23.04 8.51
N GLU A 68 -20.20 -22.90 7.31
CA GLU A 68 -19.43 -22.57 6.11
C GLU A 68 -18.89 -21.15 6.14
N ARG A 69 -19.69 -20.20 6.65
CA ARG A 69 -19.23 -18.83 6.90
C ARG A 69 -18.04 -18.81 7.86
N LYS A 70 -18.11 -19.58 8.96
CA LYS A 70 -17.00 -19.69 9.92
C LYS A 70 -15.76 -20.33 9.28
N LEU A 71 -15.95 -21.36 8.46
CA LEU A 71 -14.86 -22.01 7.72
C LEU A 71 -14.17 -21.00 6.79
N LEU A 72 -14.95 -20.23 6.01
CA LEU A 72 -14.44 -19.23 5.08
C LEU A 72 -13.70 -18.09 5.80
N GLN A 73 -14.21 -17.65 6.96
CA GLN A 73 -13.50 -16.68 7.81
C GLN A 73 -12.17 -17.22 8.34
N ARG A 74 -12.11 -18.51 8.71
CA ARG A 74 -10.89 -19.13 9.22
C ARG A 74 -9.84 -19.29 8.11
N THR A 75 -10.23 -19.72 6.92
CA THR A 75 -9.33 -19.88 5.78
C THR A 75 -8.77 -18.52 5.33
N GLN A 76 -9.60 -17.48 5.29
CA GLN A 76 -9.18 -16.11 4.97
C GLN A 76 -8.11 -15.56 5.93
N ARG A 77 -8.19 -15.88 7.22
CA ARG A 77 -7.18 -15.45 8.24
C ARG A 77 -5.87 -16.22 8.18
N SER A 78 -5.84 -17.40 7.56
CA SER A 78 -4.65 -18.27 7.53
C SER A 78 -3.51 -17.71 6.68
N LEU A 79 -3.81 -16.79 5.76
CA LEU A 79 -2.83 -16.08 4.97
C LEU A 79 -2.22 -14.94 5.79
N LYS A 80 -1.15 -15.26 6.52
CA LYS A 80 -0.35 -14.25 7.23
C LYS A 80 0.21 -13.24 6.22
N GLU A 81 -0.31 -12.02 6.24
CA GLU A 81 0.19 -10.85 5.49
C GLU A 81 1.69 -10.60 5.72
N GLY A 82 2.22 -11.07 6.85
CA GLY A 82 3.51 -10.69 7.41
C GLY A 82 4.77 -11.16 6.70
N LYS A 83 4.72 -12.05 5.70
CA LYS A 83 5.93 -12.41 4.93
C LYS A 83 6.15 -11.55 3.68
N SER A 84 5.12 -10.87 3.17
CA SER A 84 5.20 -10.23 1.86
C SER A 84 5.48 -8.72 1.91
N ILE A 85 5.11 -8.04 2.99
CA ILE A 85 5.31 -6.59 3.13
C ILE A 85 6.21 -6.36 4.32
N ARG A 86 7.49 -6.06 4.06
CA ARG A 86 8.45 -5.83 5.13
C ARG A 86 8.11 -4.53 5.87
N SER A 87 8.09 -4.58 7.20
CA SER A 87 7.77 -3.43 8.06
C SER A 87 8.68 -2.22 7.80
N ASN A 88 9.94 -2.48 7.40
CA ASN A 88 10.90 -1.44 7.07
C ASN A 88 10.50 -0.61 5.85
N LEU A 89 9.65 -1.11 4.94
CA LEU A 89 9.18 -0.34 3.78
C LEU A 89 8.38 0.91 4.14
N LYS A 90 7.81 0.96 5.35
CA LYS A 90 7.05 2.12 5.84
C LYS A 90 7.92 3.38 5.98
N HIS A 91 9.22 3.20 6.20
CA HIS A 91 10.16 4.29 6.39
C HIS A 91 11.12 4.38 5.20
N VAL A 92 11.30 5.59 4.67
CA VAL A 92 12.30 5.86 3.64
C VAL A 92 13.55 6.39 4.32
N PRO A 93 14.69 5.68 4.24
CA PRO A 93 15.95 6.16 4.77
C PRO A 93 16.32 7.54 4.20
N SER A 94 16.91 8.39 5.05
CA SER A 94 17.31 9.76 4.70
C SER A 94 18.26 9.81 3.49
N TYR A 95 19.11 8.80 3.32
CA TYR A 95 20.02 8.66 2.19
C TYR A 95 19.36 8.24 0.87
N LEU A 96 18.04 8.02 0.81
CA LEU A 96 17.31 7.75 -0.44
C LEU A 96 16.52 8.95 -0.94
N VAL A 97 16.32 9.97 -0.11
CA VAL A 97 15.58 11.16 -0.50
C VAL A 97 16.56 12.24 -0.97
N PRO A 98 16.36 12.83 -2.15
CA PRO A 98 17.13 13.97 -2.63
C PRO A 98 16.95 15.20 -1.72
N GLU A 99 18.02 15.97 -1.48
CA GLU A 99 17.95 17.16 -0.62
C GLU A 99 16.99 18.23 -1.18
N GLN A 100 16.82 18.27 -2.50
CA GLN A 100 15.93 19.20 -3.19
C GLN A 100 14.45 18.96 -2.86
N LEU A 101 14.07 17.73 -2.53
CA LEU A 101 12.70 17.38 -2.12
C LEU A 101 12.36 17.87 -0.71
N PHE A 102 13.37 18.07 0.14
CA PHE A 102 13.20 18.61 1.49
C PHE A 102 13.46 20.13 1.59
N ALA A 103 13.84 20.80 0.50
CA ALA A 103 13.91 22.26 0.49
C ALA A 103 12.53 22.92 0.77
N ALA A 104 11.44 22.16 0.56
CA ALA A 104 10.06 22.57 0.88
C ALA A 104 9.50 21.86 2.13
N SER A 105 10.31 21.12 2.90
CA SER A 105 9.83 20.38 4.07
C SER A 105 9.67 21.30 5.28
N THR A 106 8.67 20.98 6.11
CA THR A 106 8.39 21.76 7.33
C THR A 106 9.60 21.70 8.28
N PRO A 107 9.84 22.74 9.10
CA PRO A 107 10.97 22.76 10.05
C PRO A 107 11.00 21.54 10.98
N VAL A 108 9.84 20.98 11.30
CA VAL A 108 9.67 19.75 12.08
C VAL A 108 10.26 18.52 11.37
N GLN A 109 10.13 18.42 10.05
CA GLN A 109 10.72 17.34 9.26
C GLN A 109 12.24 17.49 9.12
N GLN A 110 12.78 18.70 9.21
CA GLN A 110 14.23 18.94 9.24
C GLN A 110 14.86 18.61 10.61
N ALA A 111 14.11 18.78 11.69
CA ALA A 111 14.58 18.54 13.06
C ALA A 111 14.57 17.06 13.50
N VAL A 112 13.83 16.19 12.80
CA VAL A 112 13.74 14.73 13.09
C VAL A 112 14.89 13.94 12.44
N ARG A 113 15.93 14.63 11.97
CA ARG A 113 17.16 14.03 11.43
C ARG A 113 18.02 13.45 12.56
#